data_AF-A0A0L9TCB1-F1
#
_entry.id   AF-A0A0L9TCB1-F1
#
_cell.length_a   1.000
_cell.length_b   1.000
_cell.length_c   1.000
_cell.angle_alpha   90.00
_cell.angle_beta   90.00
_cell.angle_gamma   90.00
#
_symmetry.space_group_name_H-M   'P 1'
#
loop_
_entity.id
_entity.type
_entity.pdbx_description
1 polymer ?
#
loop_
_entity_poly.entity_id
_entity_poly.type
_entity_poly.pdbx_seq_one_letter_code
_entity_poly.pdbx_strand_id
1 'polypeptide(L)'
;MLVRFGDKDLDMRLSNPLHLRAVLEDKRYSKSRIVLLHASYPFSREASYVYLDFGLAIPKLSVHGMISSMKELLELAPLNKVMFSTDGYAFPETFYLGAKKSREVVFSVLRDACIDGDLSVSEAVEAAKDIFARNAIHFYKISPANSVINSHSNLSQNLSGDLDIDVSLVRVMWVDGTGQHRCRAVPKKRFNDVVVKNGVGLGFAAMGFPSHMDGLAEGSGLTTVGETRLVPDLSTLRRIPWNKKDEMVLVDMCVKPGEAWEYCPRDVLRRASKILKDEFDLEMNAGFENEFILLKMLKGEGKEEWVPFDSSPYCSTSAFDAASPVLHEVVDVETG
;
A
#
# COMPACT_ATOMS: atom_id res chain seq x y z
N MET A 1 19.71 9.56 10.77
CA MET A 1 19.66 10.94 11.29
C MET A 1 18.98 11.80 10.25
N LEU A 2 18.08 12.67 10.69
CA LEU A 2 17.25 13.50 9.82
C LEU A 2 18.05 14.72 9.35
N VAL A 3 18.18 14.90 8.04
CA VAL A 3 18.67 16.15 7.40
C VAL A 3 17.51 16.70 6.58
N ARG A 4 16.49 17.23 7.24
CA ARG A 4 15.28 17.73 6.56
C ARG A 4 15.60 19.09 5.93
N PHE A 5 14.97 19.44 4.82
CA PHE A 5 15.01 20.81 4.29
C PHE A 5 13.58 21.31 4.08
N GLY A 6 13.37 22.62 4.26
CA GLY A 6 12.09 23.29 3.99
C GLY A 6 11.26 23.69 5.22
N ASP A 7 11.62 23.24 6.42
CA ASP A 7 10.98 23.69 7.67
C ASP A 7 11.62 25.00 8.16
N LYS A 8 10.80 25.99 8.54
CA LYS A 8 11.30 27.30 9.03
C LYS A 8 12.02 27.22 10.37
N ASP A 9 11.70 26.21 11.16
CA ASP A 9 12.26 26.01 12.50
C ASP A 9 13.61 25.29 12.48
N LEU A 10 14.08 24.87 11.29
CA LEU A 10 15.34 24.19 11.12
C LEU A 10 16.45 25.15 10.64
N ASP A 11 17.54 25.22 11.41
CA ASP A 11 18.75 25.92 10.97
C ASP A 11 19.60 25.04 10.04
N MET A 12 19.40 25.20 8.73
CA MET A 12 20.13 24.46 7.69
C MET A 12 21.65 24.61 7.79
N ARG A 13 22.18 25.66 8.43
CA ARG A 13 23.63 25.85 8.61
C ARG A 13 24.24 24.78 9.52
N LEU A 14 23.44 24.24 10.45
CA LEU A 14 23.85 23.20 11.39
C LEU A 14 23.60 21.79 10.84
N SER A 15 22.97 21.69 9.67
CA SER A 15 22.58 20.42 9.05
C SER A 15 23.68 19.79 8.19
N ASN A 16 24.87 20.38 8.12
CA ASN A 16 25.98 19.79 7.37
C ASN A 16 26.44 18.48 8.04
N PRO A 17 26.45 17.34 7.32
CA PRO A 17 26.76 16.03 7.91
C PRO A 17 28.20 15.94 8.45
N LEU A 18 29.12 16.82 8.05
CA LEU A 18 30.48 16.86 8.62
C LEU A 18 30.48 17.15 10.13
N HIS A 19 29.43 17.79 10.66
CA HIS A 19 29.28 17.98 12.11
C HIS A 19 29.08 16.66 12.87
N LEU A 20 28.71 15.58 12.18
CA LEU A 20 28.54 14.25 12.78
C LEU A 20 29.86 13.49 12.96
N ARG A 21 30.99 14.04 12.49
CA ARG A 21 32.31 13.38 12.56
C ARG A 21 32.64 12.85 13.95
N ALA A 22 32.43 13.67 14.99
CA ALA A 22 32.69 13.27 16.37
C ALA A 22 31.83 12.07 16.81
N VAL A 23 30.59 11.96 16.34
CA VAL A 23 29.70 10.82 16.62
C VAL A 23 30.13 9.58 15.85
N LEU A 24 30.55 9.75 14.59
CA LEU A 24 30.93 8.66 13.69
C LEU A 24 32.29 8.04 14.07
N GLU A 25 33.22 8.84 14.58
CA GLU A 25 34.55 8.39 15.02
C GLU A 25 34.55 7.89 16.48
N ASP A 26 33.50 8.14 17.25
CA ASP A 26 33.39 7.68 18.63
C ASP A 26 33.14 6.17 18.71
N LYS A 27 34.05 5.47 19.39
CA LYS A 27 34.01 4.01 19.58
C LYS A 27 32.71 3.52 20.19
N ARG A 28 32.01 4.33 20.99
CA ARG A 28 30.70 3.99 21.58
C ARG A 28 29.64 3.70 20.51
N TYR A 29 29.73 4.35 19.35
CA TYR A 29 28.78 4.19 18.24
C TYR A 29 29.35 3.37 17.09
N SER A 30 30.54 2.77 17.24
CA SER A 30 31.19 1.97 16.18
C SER A 30 30.36 0.79 15.66
N LYS A 31 29.42 0.27 16.47
CA LYS A 31 28.48 -0.80 16.08
C LYS A 31 27.14 -0.27 15.55
N SER A 32 26.90 1.04 15.62
CA SER A 32 25.65 1.65 15.19
C SER A 32 25.56 1.68 13.67
N ARG A 33 24.38 1.34 13.15
CA ARG A 33 24.03 1.46 11.73
C ARG A 33 23.41 2.83 11.49
N ILE A 34 24.16 3.73 10.87
CA ILE A 34 23.75 5.12 10.64
C ILE A 34 23.40 5.31 9.16
N VAL A 35 22.21 5.87 8.92
CA VAL A 35 21.74 6.32 7.60
C VAL A 35 21.48 7.82 7.69
N LEU A 36 21.99 8.59 6.74
CA LEU A 36 21.63 9.98 6.55
C LEU A 36 20.49 10.07 5.55
N LEU A 37 19.41 10.74 5.96
CA LEU A 37 18.19 10.83 5.15
C LEU A 37 18.25 12.05 4.22
N HIS A 38 17.43 12.01 3.18
CA HIS A 38 17.12 13.12 2.27
C HIS A 38 18.24 13.60 1.36
N ALA A 39 19.08 12.67 0.93
CA ALA A 39 20.34 12.88 0.23
C ALA A 39 21.30 13.77 1.04
N SER A 40 21.00 14.07 2.30
CA SER A 40 21.60 15.18 3.04
C SER A 40 21.53 16.53 2.31
N TYR A 41 20.55 16.74 1.44
CA TYR A 41 20.47 17.94 0.59
C TYR A 41 20.49 19.24 1.42
N PRO A 42 21.29 20.25 1.06
CA PRO A 42 22.13 20.38 -0.14
C PRO A 42 23.58 19.86 0.02
N PHE A 43 23.89 19.11 1.07
CA PHE A 43 25.21 18.60 1.42
C PHE A 43 25.46 17.15 0.97
N SER A 44 24.93 16.77 -0.20
CA SER A 44 24.97 15.38 -0.68
C SER A 44 26.40 14.85 -0.83
N ARG A 45 27.33 15.70 -1.26
CA ARG A 45 28.74 15.34 -1.47
C ARG A 45 29.45 15.04 -0.16
N GLU A 46 29.21 15.89 0.85
CA GLU A 46 29.77 15.74 2.19
C GLU A 46 29.26 14.49 2.90
N ALA A 47 28.13 13.93 2.49
CA ALA A 47 27.47 12.82 3.16
C ALA A 47 27.93 11.43 2.69
N SER A 48 28.71 11.36 1.61
CA SER A 48 29.08 10.15 0.85
C SER A 48 29.81 9.03 1.63
N TYR A 49 30.29 9.29 2.84
CA TYR A 49 31.06 8.33 3.65
C TYR A 49 30.20 7.28 4.39
N VAL A 50 28.90 7.53 4.58
CA VAL A 50 27.93 6.64 5.28
C VAL A 50 26.79 6.19 4.36
N TYR A 51 25.87 5.37 4.90
CA TYR A 51 24.65 5.01 4.17
C TYR A 51 23.73 6.23 4.01
N LEU A 52 23.10 6.34 2.86
CA LEU A 52 22.29 7.48 2.45
C LEU A 52 20.96 7.00 1.88
N ASP A 53 19.91 7.77 2.09
CA ASP A 53 18.74 7.72 1.22
C ASP A 53 18.56 9.05 0.48
N PHE A 54 17.59 9.13 -0.43
CA PHE A 54 17.28 10.35 -1.20
C PHE A 54 15.79 10.70 -1.21
N GLY A 55 15.00 10.14 -0.27
CA GLY A 55 13.60 10.52 -0.09
C GLY A 55 13.48 11.99 0.31
N LEU A 56 12.32 12.62 0.15
CA LEU A 56 12.12 14.07 0.27
C LEU A 56 12.78 14.86 -0.86
N ALA A 57 14.11 14.78 -1.03
CA ALA A 57 14.83 15.42 -2.14
C ALA A 57 14.18 15.05 -3.49
N ILE A 58 13.84 13.76 -3.63
CA ILE A 58 12.89 13.26 -4.62
C ILE A 58 11.58 12.92 -3.88
N PRO A 59 10.42 13.53 -4.19
CA PRO A 59 10.11 14.32 -5.40
C PRO A 59 10.02 15.84 -5.20
N LYS A 60 10.55 16.41 -4.09
CA LYS A 60 10.26 17.82 -3.74
C LYS A 60 11.13 18.86 -4.45
N LEU A 61 12.29 18.49 -4.99
CA LEU A 61 13.11 19.40 -5.79
C LEU A 61 12.55 19.54 -7.22
N SER A 62 13.00 20.56 -7.95
CA SER A 62 12.75 20.64 -9.40
C SER A 62 13.35 19.43 -10.11
N VAL A 63 12.90 19.10 -11.33
CA VAL A 63 13.45 17.96 -12.09
C VAL A 63 14.97 18.05 -12.22
N HIS A 64 15.49 19.24 -12.52
CA HIS A 64 16.93 19.49 -12.54
C HIS A 64 17.57 19.27 -11.16
N GLY A 65 16.97 19.80 -10.09
CA GLY A 65 17.48 19.64 -8.73
C GLY A 65 17.50 18.18 -8.27
N MET A 66 16.48 17.40 -8.61
CA MET A 66 16.43 15.95 -8.33
C MET A 66 17.57 15.21 -9.04
N ILE A 67 17.79 15.49 -10.33
CA ILE A 67 18.87 14.89 -11.11
C ILE A 67 20.24 15.33 -10.57
N SER A 68 20.45 16.62 -10.32
CA SER A 68 21.71 17.16 -9.77
C SER A 68 22.05 16.53 -8.42
N SER A 69 21.07 16.51 -7.50
CA SER A 69 21.26 15.92 -6.17
C SER A 69 21.60 14.43 -6.25
N MET A 70 20.96 13.67 -7.15
CA MET A 70 21.28 12.25 -7.37
C MET A 70 22.66 12.06 -8.01
N LYS A 71 23.06 12.92 -8.96
CA LYS A 71 24.42 12.90 -9.55
C LYS A 71 25.48 13.17 -8.50
N GLU A 72 25.31 14.22 -7.69
CA GLU A 72 26.21 14.57 -6.59
C GLU A 72 26.31 13.45 -5.54
N LEU A 73 25.19 12.78 -5.26
CA LEU A 73 25.17 11.63 -4.35
C LEU A 73 26.00 10.47 -4.91
N LEU A 74 25.81 10.13 -6.19
CA LEU A 74 26.52 9.02 -6.85
C LEU A 74 27.95 9.34 -7.29
N GLU A 75 28.34 10.61 -7.29
CA GLU A 75 29.69 11.07 -7.63
C GLU A 75 30.74 10.50 -6.66
N LEU A 76 30.40 10.37 -5.37
CA LEU A 76 31.31 9.90 -4.32
C LEU A 76 30.77 8.73 -3.50
N ALA A 77 29.45 8.60 -3.33
CA ALA A 77 28.91 7.55 -2.47
C ALA A 77 29.01 6.18 -3.18
N PRO A 78 29.51 5.14 -2.48
CA PRO A 78 29.44 3.78 -3.01
C PRO A 78 27.99 3.39 -3.34
N LEU A 79 27.75 2.82 -4.52
CA LEU A 79 26.41 2.41 -4.96
C LEU A 79 25.72 1.48 -3.96
N ASN A 80 26.49 0.65 -3.24
CA ASN A 80 25.99 -0.27 -2.21
C ASN A 80 25.64 0.40 -0.86
N LYS A 81 25.79 1.72 -0.75
CA LYS A 81 25.44 2.53 0.43
C LYS A 81 24.28 3.49 0.17
N VAL A 82 23.82 3.64 -1.06
CA VAL A 82 22.69 4.49 -1.43
C VAL A 82 21.41 3.66 -1.46
N MET A 83 20.36 4.11 -0.77
CA MET A 83 19.10 3.40 -0.59
C MET A 83 17.91 4.26 -1.03
N PHE A 84 16.88 3.61 -1.55
CA PHE A 84 15.62 4.27 -1.87
C PHE A 84 14.75 4.48 -0.63
N SER A 85 14.22 5.69 -0.48
CA SER A 85 13.07 6.01 0.35
C SER A 85 12.23 7.08 -0.34
N THR A 86 10.94 7.19 0.00
CA THR A 86 10.06 8.23 -0.57
C THR A 86 9.97 9.48 0.31
N ASP A 87 10.24 9.32 1.61
CA ASP A 87 9.78 10.23 2.67
C ASP A 87 8.29 10.59 2.55
N GLY A 88 7.48 9.62 2.11
CA GLY A 88 6.03 9.78 1.98
C GLY A 88 5.36 9.88 3.34
N TYR A 89 4.44 10.82 3.48
CA TYR A 89 3.62 11.01 4.68
C TYR A 89 2.25 11.61 4.32
N ALA A 90 1.30 11.49 5.25
CA ALA A 90 -0.10 11.94 5.14
C ALA A 90 -0.95 11.28 4.06
N PHE A 91 -0.51 11.30 2.79
CA PHE A 91 -1.31 10.87 1.64
C PHE A 91 -0.58 9.81 0.79
N PRO A 92 -1.27 8.76 0.29
CA PRO A 92 -0.67 7.71 -0.54
C PRO A 92 0.00 8.23 -1.81
N GLU A 93 -0.47 9.36 -2.34
CA GLU A 93 0.08 10.06 -3.50
C GLU A 93 1.54 10.46 -3.28
N THR A 94 1.94 10.81 -2.05
CA THR A 94 3.33 11.16 -1.74
C THR A 94 4.27 9.97 -1.89
N PHE A 95 3.83 8.78 -1.47
CA PHE A 95 4.57 7.53 -1.68
C PHE A 95 4.65 7.18 -3.17
N TYR A 96 3.53 7.29 -3.89
CA TYR A 96 3.47 7.00 -5.31
C TYR A 96 4.36 7.95 -6.13
N LEU A 97 4.26 9.27 -5.92
CA LEU A 97 5.06 10.27 -6.62
C LEU A 97 6.55 10.11 -6.29
N GLY A 98 6.90 9.88 -5.02
CA GLY A 98 8.28 9.62 -4.62
C GLY A 98 8.85 8.40 -5.33
N ALA A 99 8.12 7.29 -5.37
CA ALA A 99 8.54 6.07 -6.06
C ALA A 99 8.65 6.26 -7.58
N LYS A 100 7.66 6.89 -8.20
CA LYS A 100 7.65 7.16 -9.65
C LYS A 100 8.82 8.05 -10.06
N LYS A 101 8.97 9.20 -9.41
CA LYS A 101 10.04 10.17 -9.72
C LYS A 101 11.43 9.61 -9.43
N SER A 102 11.58 8.80 -8.40
CA SER A 102 12.85 8.14 -8.11
C SER A 102 13.27 7.22 -9.23
N ARG A 103 12.36 6.40 -9.78
CA ARG A 103 12.68 5.54 -10.93
C ARG A 103 13.11 6.34 -12.16
N GLU A 104 12.40 7.42 -12.47
CA GLU A 104 12.72 8.31 -13.59
C GLU A 104 14.12 8.95 -13.43
N VAL A 105 14.41 9.48 -12.23
CA VAL A 105 15.66 10.18 -11.93
C VAL A 105 16.84 9.21 -11.88
N VAL A 106 16.72 8.09 -11.14
CA VAL A 106 17.77 7.07 -11.06
C VAL A 106 18.07 6.49 -12.44
N PHE A 107 17.04 6.23 -13.26
CA PHE A 107 17.23 5.80 -14.64
C PHE A 107 18.03 6.84 -15.45
N SER A 108 17.67 8.12 -15.37
CA SER A 108 18.40 9.17 -16.12
C SER A 108 19.87 9.26 -15.70
N VAL A 109 20.17 9.18 -14.41
CA VAL A 109 21.55 9.28 -13.91
C VAL A 109 22.37 8.05 -14.29
N LEU A 110 21.82 6.85 -14.13
CA LEU A 110 22.52 5.62 -14.50
C LEU A 110 22.67 5.48 -16.02
N ARG A 111 21.71 5.98 -16.81
CA ARG A 111 21.83 6.07 -18.28
C ARG A 111 22.99 6.97 -18.65
N ASP A 112 23.08 8.16 -18.07
CA ASP A 112 24.18 9.10 -18.35
C ASP A 112 25.53 8.45 -17.99
N ALA A 113 25.64 7.81 -16.82
CA ALA A 113 26.84 7.05 -16.42
C ALA A 113 27.21 5.92 -17.42
N CYS A 114 26.22 5.30 -18.07
CA CYS A 114 26.49 4.32 -19.14
C CYS A 114 27.00 4.98 -20.42
N ILE A 115 26.45 6.14 -20.78
CA ILE A 115 26.86 6.90 -21.97
C ILE A 115 28.29 7.43 -21.79
N ASP A 116 28.62 7.89 -20.59
CA ASP A 116 29.93 8.43 -20.23
C ASP A 116 30.99 7.32 -20.07
N GLY A 117 30.56 6.06 -19.96
CA GLY A 117 31.45 4.89 -19.85
C GLY A 117 31.86 4.55 -18.41
N ASP A 118 31.26 5.19 -17.41
CA ASP A 118 31.50 4.90 -15.99
C ASP A 118 30.94 3.54 -15.57
N LEU A 119 29.84 3.12 -16.19
CA LEU A 119 29.19 1.83 -15.94
C LEU A 119 28.83 1.15 -17.27
N SER A 120 28.95 -0.17 -17.32
CA SER A 120 28.24 -0.96 -18.33
C SER A 120 26.74 -0.99 -18.05
N VAL A 121 25.94 -1.28 -19.08
CA VAL A 121 24.48 -1.46 -18.92
C VAL A 121 24.15 -2.53 -17.87
N SER A 122 24.94 -3.60 -17.81
CA SER A 122 24.74 -4.67 -16.82
C SER A 122 24.99 -4.16 -15.39
N GLU A 123 26.04 -3.37 -15.18
CA GLU A 123 26.36 -2.80 -13.87
C GLU A 123 25.30 -1.76 -13.46
N ALA A 124 24.81 -0.94 -14.37
CA ALA A 124 23.72 0.00 -14.10
C ALA A 124 22.43 -0.71 -13.69
N VAL A 125 22.09 -1.84 -14.30
CA VAL A 125 20.91 -2.65 -13.91
C VAL A 125 21.07 -3.21 -12.50
N GLU A 126 22.26 -3.71 -12.14
CA GLU A 126 22.53 -4.20 -10.79
C GLU A 126 22.53 -3.06 -9.75
N ALA A 127 23.14 -1.92 -10.08
CA ALA A 127 23.10 -0.71 -9.27
C ALA A 127 21.66 -0.26 -8.98
N ALA A 128 20.79 -0.27 -9.98
CA ALA A 128 19.38 0.06 -9.78
C ALA A 128 18.69 -0.91 -8.81
N LYS A 129 18.92 -2.23 -8.94
CA LYS A 129 18.35 -3.23 -8.02
C LYS A 129 18.86 -3.05 -6.59
N ASP A 130 20.14 -2.71 -6.45
CA ASP A 130 20.78 -2.47 -5.16
C ASP A 130 20.21 -1.24 -4.48
N ILE A 131 20.14 -0.11 -5.20
CA ILE A 131 19.58 1.15 -4.71
C ILE A 131 18.11 0.99 -4.29
N PHE A 132 17.29 0.34 -5.13
CA PHE A 132 15.84 0.25 -4.87
C PHE A 132 15.45 -0.84 -3.86
N ALA A 133 16.31 -1.82 -3.56
CA ALA A 133 15.93 -2.93 -2.70
C ALA A 133 17.10 -3.55 -1.92
N ARG A 134 18.14 -4.06 -2.61
CA ARG A 134 19.09 -4.99 -1.96
C ARG A 134 19.92 -4.33 -0.87
N ASN A 135 20.29 -3.05 -1.04
CA ASN A 135 21.02 -2.30 -0.02
C ASN A 135 20.22 -2.20 1.28
N ALA A 136 18.93 -1.86 1.18
CA ALA A 136 18.04 -1.79 2.34
C ALA A 136 17.82 -3.17 2.98
N ILE A 137 17.59 -4.21 2.17
CA ILE A 137 17.41 -5.59 2.66
C ILE A 137 18.63 -6.03 3.48
N HIS A 138 19.83 -5.84 2.95
CA HIS A 138 21.08 -6.19 3.62
C HIS A 138 21.31 -5.32 4.87
N PHE A 139 21.17 -4.00 4.73
CA PHE A 139 21.42 -3.05 5.81
C PHE A 139 20.49 -3.26 6.99
N TYR A 140 19.18 -3.43 6.76
CA TYR A 140 18.17 -3.61 7.80
C TYR A 140 17.97 -5.07 8.22
N LYS A 141 18.63 -6.03 7.56
CA LYS A 141 18.44 -7.48 7.77
C LYS A 141 16.97 -7.90 7.59
N ILE A 142 16.31 -7.30 6.59
CA ILE A 142 14.93 -7.66 6.25
C ILE A 142 14.99 -9.07 5.70
N SER A 143 14.44 -10.05 6.42
CA SER A 143 14.31 -11.40 5.89
C SER A 143 13.30 -11.33 4.74
N PRO A 144 13.70 -11.60 3.49
CA PRO A 144 12.71 -11.86 2.46
C PRO A 144 11.93 -13.07 2.96
N ALA A 145 10.60 -13.01 2.94
CA ALA A 145 9.83 -14.24 3.10
C ALA A 145 10.30 -15.21 2.00
N ASN A 146 11.14 -16.18 2.39
CA ASN A 146 11.84 -17.21 1.62
C ASN A 146 12.43 -16.81 0.25
N SER A 147 13.75 -16.65 0.26
CA SER A 147 14.66 -16.70 -0.87
C SER A 147 14.44 -17.91 -1.80
N VAL A 148 14.12 -17.63 -3.07
CA VAL A 148 14.68 -18.37 -4.20
C VAL A 148 15.10 -17.34 -5.26
N ILE A 149 16.31 -16.81 -5.10
CA ILE A 149 17.18 -16.57 -6.24
C ILE A 149 18.50 -17.20 -5.83
N ASN A 150 18.60 -18.52 -6.00
CA ASN A 150 19.91 -19.16 -6.02
C ASN A 150 20.65 -18.58 -7.21
N SER A 151 21.83 -18.04 -6.92
CA SER A 151 22.89 -17.78 -7.88
C SER A 151 23.20 -19.05 -8.67
N HIS A 152 23.56 -18.87 -9.94
CA HIS A 152 23.89 -19.87 -10.97
C HIS A 152 22.70 -20.38 -11.81
N SER A 153 22.28 -19.55 -12.77
CA SER A 153 21.86 -20.07 -14.07
C SER A 153 22.32 -19.09 -15.15
N ASN A 154 23.25 -19.55 -16.00
CA ASN A 154 23.55 -18.91 -17.28
C ASN A 154 22.26 -18.79 -18.08
N LEU A 155 21.65 -17.60 -18.11
CA LEU A 155 20.56 -17.30 -19.04
C LEU A 155 21.08 -16.37 -20.12
N SER A 156 21.12 -16.91 -21.33
CA SER A 156 21.21 -16.16 -22.57
C SER A 156 20.17 -15.03 -22.55
N GLN A 157 20.65 -13.80 -22.69
CA GLN A 157 19.81 -12.63 -22.86
C GLN A 157 19.03 -12.75 -24.18
N ASN A 158 17.73 -13.07 -24.07
CA ASN A 158 16.75 -12.69 -25.08
C ASN A 158 15.81 -11.66 -24.44
N LEU A 159 16.15 -10.39 -24.64
CA LEU A 159 15.31 -9.23 -24.33
C LEU A 159 14.24 -9.12 -25.42
N SER A 160 13.20 -9.95 -25.32
CA SER A 160 11.97 -9.81 -26.10
C SER A 160 10.84 -10.56 -25.40
N GLY A 161 10.32 -9.94 -24.36
CA GLY A 161 9.10 -10.39 -23.68
C GLY A 161 8.46 -9.18 -23.05
N ASP A 162 7.32 -8.79 -23.62
CA ASP A 162 6.42 -7.76 -23.10
C ASP A 162 6.26 -7.98 -21.58
N LEU A 163 6.70 -7.02 -20.77
CA LEU A 163 6.50 -7.05 -19.31
C LEU A 163 5.05 -6.66 -19.02
N ASP A 164 4.13 -7.51 -19.47
CA ASP A 164 2.74 -7.45 -19.07
C ASP A 164 2.67 -8.00 -17.64
N ILE A 165 3.10 -7.17 -16.68
CA ILE A 165 2.97 -7.47 -15.26
C ILE A 165 1.46 -7.36 -15.00
N ASP A 166 0.74 -8.47 -15.15
CA ASP A 166 -0.67 -8.56 -14.77
C ASP A 166 -0.76 -8.47 -13.24
N VAL A 167 -0.79 -7.23 -12.73
CA VAL A 167 -0.85 -6.95 -11.30
C VAL A 167 -2.28 -7.19 -10.83
N SER A 168 -2.59 -8.43 -10.47
CA SER A 168 -3.80 -8.79 -9.73
C SER A 168 -3.75 -8.26 -8.30
N LEU A 169 -4.87 -7.71 -7.83
CA LEU A 169 -5.02 -7.21 -6.47
C LEU A 169 -5.96 -8.12 -5.66
N VAL A 170 -5.72 -8.20 -4.36
CA VAL A 170 -6.62 -8.81 -3.39
C VAL A 170 -7.19 -7.70 -2.50
N ARG A 171 -8.51 -7.55 -2.50
CA ARG A 171 -9.25 -6.61 -1.64
C ARG A 171 -9.46 -7.27 -0.28
N VAL A 172 -8.73 -6.78 0.71
CA VAL A 172 -8.85 -7.19 2.12
C VAL A 172 -10.00 -6.38 2.73
N MET A 173 -11.17 -7.00 2.89
CA MET A 173 -12.44 -6.31 3.16
C MET A 173 -12.90 -6.45 4.62
N TRP A 174 -13.40 -5.36 5.18
CA TRP A 174 -14.07 -5.33 6.49
C TRP A 174 -15.35 -4.51 6.44
N VAL A 175 -16.20 -4.68 7.44
CA VAL A 175 -17.40 -3.85 7.66
C VAL A 175 -17.12 -2.91 8.83
N ASP A 176 -17.35 -1.62 8.65
CA ASP A 176 -17.13 -0.63 9.69
C ASP A 176 -18.32 -0.50 10.68
N GLY A 177 -18.20 0.41 11.65
CA GLY A 177 -19.24 0.65 12.66
C GLY A 177 -20.58 1.16 12.11
N THR A 178 -20.64 1.54 10.83
CA THR A 178 -21.84 2.05 10.16
C THR A 178 -22.43 1.06 9.16
N GLY A 179 -21.86 -0.14 9.06
CA GLY A 179 -22.28 -1.16 8.10
C GLY A 179 -21.69 -0.97 6.70
N GLN A 180 -20.75 -0.04 6.50
CA GLN A 180 -20.11 0.14 5.20
C GLN A 180 -19.00 -0.89 4.97
N HIS A 181 -18.99 -1.49 3.78
CA HIS A 181 -17.90 -2.32 3.32
C HIS A 181 -16.71 -1.47 2.90
N ARG A 182 -15.60 -1.61 3.62
CA ARG A 182 -14.33 -0.95 3.32
C ARG A 182 -13.28 -1.97 2.93
N CYS A 183 -12.25 -1.55 2.20
CA CYS A 183 -11.20 -2.46 1.79
C CYS A 183 -9.81 -1.82 1.71
N ARG A 184 -8.80 -2.68 1.80
CA ARG A 184 -7.42 -2.36 1.43
C ARG A 184 -6.99 -3.30 0.32
N ALA A 185 -6.69 -2.75 -0.85
CA ALA A 185 -6.17 -3.51 -1.97
C ALA A 185 -4.67 -3.76 -1.79
N VAL A 186 -4.24 -5.00 -1.92
CA VAL A 186 -2.83 -5.40 -1.86
C VAL A 186 -2.45 -6.23 -3.10
N PRO A 187 -1.23 -6.10 -3.64
CA PRO A 187 -0.78 -6.98 -4.72
C PRO A 187 -0.87 -8.45 -4.31
N LYS A 188 -1.36 -9.32 -5.20
CA LYS A 188 -1.57 -10.75 -4.92
C LYS A 188 -0.34 -11.47 -4.38
N LYS A 189 0.85 -11.13 -4.91
CA LYS A 189 2.12 -11.65 -4.39
C LYS A 189 2.34 -11.26 -2.92
N ARG A 190 2.16 -9.99 -2.56
CA ARG A 190 2.25 -9.52 -1.16
C ARG A 190 1.18 -10.16 -0.30
N PHE A 191 -0.03 -10.37 -0.84
CA PHE A 191 -1.10 -11.05 -0.12
C PHE A 191 -0.65 -12.44 0.32
N ASN A 192 -0.23 -13.27 -0.63
CA ASN A 192 0.22 -14.65 -0.39
C ASN A 192 1.45 -14.72 0.51
N ASP A 193 2.45 -13.88 0.26
CA ASP A 193 3.75 -13.98 0.94
C ASP A 193 3.70 -13.43 2.37
N VAL A 194 2.90 -12.39 2.61
CA VAL A 194 2.94 -11.60 3.85
C VAL A 194 1.58 -11.52 4.55
N VAL A 195 0.53 -11.13 3.85
CA VAL A 195 -0.76 -10.78 4.47
C VAL A 195 -1.47 -12.00 5.03
N VAL A 196 -1.44 -13.13 4.34
CA VAL A 196 -2.03 -14.39 4.83
C VAL A 196 -1.47 -14.76 6.21
N LYS A 197 -0.19 -14.50 6.46
CA LYS A 197 0.49 -14.89 7.71
C LYS A 197 0.42 -13.83 8.80
N ASN A 198 0.51 -12.55 8.43
CA ASN A 198 0.73 -11.45 9.38
C ASN A 198 -0.45 -10.46 9.46
N GLY A 199 -1.46 -10.63 8.60
CA GLY A 199 -2.51 -9.65 8.39
C GLY A 199 -2.00 -8.32 7.85
N VAL A 200 -2.90 -7.34 7.82
CA VAL A 200 -2.60 -5.94 7.45
C VAL A 200 -3.08 -5.01 8.56
N GLY A 201 -2.26 -4.03 8.93
CA GLY A 201 -2.64 -3.04 9.94
C GLY A 201 -3.75 -2.11 9.47
N LEU A 202 -4.68 -1.80 10.37
CA LEU A 202 -5.75 -0.82 10.23
C LEU A 202 -5.80 0.02 11.51
N GLY A 203 -5.75 1.35 11.40
CA GLY A 203 -5.89 2.23 12.56
C GLY A 203 -7.30 2.17 13.16
N PHE A 204 -7.42 2.23 14.48
CA PHE A 204 -8.71 2.11 15.17
C PHE A 204 -9.75 3.14 14.71
N ALA A 205 -9.30 4.36 14.37
CA ALA A 205 -10.16 5.42 13.83
C ALA A 205 -11.05 4.97 12.65
N ALA A 206 -10.63 3.99 11.84
CA ALA A 206 -11.40 3.53 10.69
C ALA A 206 -12.75 2.89 11.05
N MET A 207 -12.94 2.46 12.30
CA MET A 207 -14.24 1.98 12.79
C MET A 207 -15.15 3.10 13.30
N GLY A 208 -14.61 4.32 13.49
CA GLY A 208 -15.33 5.47 14.02
C GLY A 208 -15.77 6.50 12.96
N PHE A 209 -15.68 6.17 11.67
CA PHE A 209 -16.15 7.04 10.61
C PHE A 209 -17.68 6.92 10.47
N PRO A 210 -18.43 8.03 10.43
CA PRO A 210 -19.85 8.02 10.16
C PRO A 210 -20.10 7.73 8.67
N SER A 211 -21.33 7.33 8.33
CA SER A 211 -21.68 6.88 6.98
C SER A 211 -21.64 7.99 5.91
N HIS A 212 -21.67 9.25 6.32
CA HIS A 212 -21.83 10.40 5.43
C HIS A 212 -20.57 11.26 5.29
N MET A 213 -19.47 10.95 5.98
CA MET A 213 -18.22 11.70 5.85
C MET A 213 -16.99 10.86 6.22
N ASP A 214 -15.86 11.19 5.59
CA ASP A 214 -14.56 10.60 5.89
C ASP A 214 -13.85 11.36 7.02
N GLY A 215 -14.45 11.37 8.20
CA GLY A 215 -13.90 11.98 9.40
C GLY A 215 -14.32 11.22 10.66
N LEU A 216 -13.56 11.36 11.74
CA LEU A 216 -13.87 10.66 12.98
C LEU A 216 -15.13 11.26 13.63
N ALA A 217 -16.10 10.42 13.97
CA ALA A 217 -17.28 10.86 14.72
C ALA A 217 -16.88 11.32 16.13
N GLU A 218 -17.34 12.51 16.51
CA GLU A 218 -17.15 13.05 17.85
C GLU A 218 -17.77 12.11 18.90
N GLY A 219 -17.07 11.90 20.01
CA GLY A 219 -17.53 11.00 21.08
C GLY A 219 -17.43 9.49 20.77
N SER A 220 -16.89 9.08 19.62
CA SER A 220 -16.72 7.65 19.28
C SER A 220 -15.74 6.90 20.21
N GLY A 221 -14.87 7.61 20.92
CA GLY A 221 -13.83 7.01 21.77
C GLY A 221 -12.66 6.38 20.99
N LEU A 222 -12.76 6.27 19.67
CA LEU A 222 -11.72 5.76 18.79
C LEU A 222 -10.81 6.90 18.34
N THR A 223 -9.52 6.66 18.19
CA THR A 223 -8.55 7.69 17.77
C THR A 223 -7.60 7.13 16.71
N THR A 224 -6.71 7.98 16.20
CA THR A 224 -5.61 7.56 15.32
C THR A 224 -4.49 6.82 16.06
N VAL A 225 -4.56 6.74 17.39
CA VAL A 225 -3.62 5.99 18.22
C VAL A 225 -4.05 4.53 18.29
N GLY A 226 -3.14 3.63 17.90
CA GLY A 226 -3.36 2.19 17.90
C GLY A 226 -3.81 1.63 16.56
N GLU A 227 -3.62 0.32 16.40
CA GLU A 227 -4.02 -0.42 15.21
C GLU A 227 -4.59 -1.79 15.57
N THR A 228 -5.50 -2.27 14.72
CA THR A 228 -5.92 -3.66 14.67
C THR A 228 -5.27 -4.34 13.47
N ARG A 229 -5.17 -5.67 13.53
CA ARG A 229 -4.69 -6.50 12.42
C ARG A 229 -5.87 -7.15 11.71
N LEU A 230 -5.99 -6.86 10.43
CA LEU A 230 -6.92 -7.49 9.51
C LEU A 230 -6.36 -8.85 9.10
N VAL A 231 -6.88 -9.92 9.68
CA VAL A 231 -6.48 -11.30 9.40
C VAL A 231 -7.45 -11.91 8.39
N PRO A 232 -7.00 -12.28 7.19
CA PRO A 232 -7.89 -12.79 6.15
C PRO A 232 -8.44 -14.18 6.47
N ASP A 233 -9.75 -14.33 6.35
CA ASP A 233 -10.44 -15.62 6.40
C ASP A 233 -10.46 -16.22 4.99
N LEU A 234 -9.51 -17.11 4.71
CA LEU A 234 -9.32 -17.69 3.38
C LEU A 234 -10.53 -18.48 2.87
N SER A 235 -11.41 -18.95 3.76
CA SER A 235 -12.66 -19.62 3.35
C SER A 235 -13.60 -18.68 2.58
N THR A 236 -13.44 -17.37 2.79
CA THR A 236 -14.22 -16.30 2.15
C THR A 236 -13.54 -15.71 0.91
N LEU A 237 -12.37 -16.20 0.53
CA LEU A 237 -11.67 -15.71 -0.66
C LEU A 237 -12.51 -16.02 -1.92
N ARG A 238 -12.85 -14.99 -2.68
CA ARG A 238 -13.63 -15.09 -3.92
C ARG A 238 -13.03 -14.20 -5.00
N ARG A 239 -13.15 -14.61 -6.26
CA ARG A 239 -12.86 -13.73 -7.41
C ARG A 239 -13.97 -12.70 -7.53
N ILE A 240 -13.65 -11.46 -7.87
CA ILE A 240 -14.66 -10.41 -8.01
C ILE A 240 -15.41 -10.63 -9.35
N PRO A 241 -16.74 -10.83 -9.33
CA PRO A 241 -17.50 -11.20 -10.53
C PRO A 241 -17.40 -10.16 -11.66
N TRP A 242 -17.48 -8.88 -11.32
CA TRP A 242 -17.35 -7.75 -12.27
C TRP A 242 -15.91 -7.29 -12.52
N ASN A 243 -14.92 -7.84 -11.80
CA ASN A 243 -13.51 -7.58 -12.05
C ASN A 243 -12.69 -8.87 -11.92
N LYS A 244 -12.66 -9.64 -13.01
CA LYS A 244 -12.10 -11.01 -13.04
C LYS A 244 -10.60 -11.10 -12.74
N LYS A 245 -9.87 -9.98 -12.74
CA LYS A 245 -8.44 -9.92 -12.39
C LYS A 245 -8.20 -9.87 -10.87
N ASP A 246 -9.18 -9.38 -10.12
CA ASP A 246 -9.06 -9.14 -8.68
C ASP A 246 -9.81 -10.19 -7.86
N GLU A 247 -9.37 -10.35 -6.62
CA GLU A 247 -10.00 -11.18 -5.61
C GLU A 247 -10.43 -10.32 -4.41
N MET A 248 -11.36 -10.82 -3.61
CA MET A 248 -11.77 -10.23 -2.35
C MET A 248 -11.76 -11.29 -1.24
N VAL A 249 -11.45 -10.87 -0.02
CA VAL A 249 -11.43 -11.73 1.17
C VAL A 249 -11.94 -10.94 2.36
N LEU A 250 -12.81 -11.57 3.16
CA LEU A 250 -13.27 -11.00 4.42
C LEU A 250 -12.22 -11.22 5.51
N VAL A 251 -12.16 -10.31 6.47
CA VAL A 251 -11.17 -10.36 7.54
C VAL A 251 -11.77 -10.32 8.91
N ASP A 252 -11.08 -10.95 9.85
CA ASP A 252 -11.26 -10.72 11.27
C ASP A 252 -10.31 -9.61 11.73
N MET A 253 -10.74 -8.84 12.73
CA MET A 253 -9.94 -7.77 13.31
C MET A 253 -9.38 -8.23 14.64
N CYS A 254 -8.06 -8.23 14.78
CA CYS A 254 -7.38 -8.74 15.97
C CYS A 254 -6.44 -7.70 16.57
N VAL A 255 -6.46 -7.52 17.90
CA VAL A 255 -5.51 -6.65 18.61
C VAL A 255 -4.13 -7.32 18.67
N LYS A 256 -4.12 -8.65 18.84
CA LYS A 256 -2.91 -9.50 18.81
C LYS A 256 -3.21 -10.77 18.02
N PRO A 257 -2.20 -11.52 17.54
CA PRO A 257 -2.42 -12.82 16.91
C PRO A 257 -3.29 -13.73 17.81
N GLY A 258 -4.47 -14.12 17.31
CA GLY A 258 -5.43 -14.96 18.03
C GLY A 258 -6.34 -14.23 19.04
N GLU A 259 -6.15 -12.93 19.25
CA GLU A 259 -6.98 -12.11 20.16
C GLU A 259 -7.85 -11.15 19.34
N ALA A 260 -9.13 -11.47 19.21
CA ALA A 260 -10.08 -10.64 18.48
C ALA A 260 -10.26 -9.28 19.15
N TRP A 261 -10.43 -8.24 18.32
CA TRP A 261 -10.73 -6.90 18.79
C TRP A 261 -12.22 -6.78 19.14
N GLU A 262 -12.53 -6.05 20.21
CA GLU A 262 -13.90 -5.89 20.72
C GLU A 262 -14.86 -5.28 19.67
N TYR A 263 -14.33 -4.46 18.76
CA TYR A 263 -15.09 -3.84 17.67
C TYR A 263 -15.15 -4.70 16.40
N CYS A 264 -14.66 -5.94 16.40
CA CYS A 264 -14.76 -6.83 15.23
C CYS A 264 -16.19 -7.37 15.06
N PRO A 265 -16.95 -6.97 14.02
CA PRO A 265 -18.35 -7.41 13.90
C PRO A 265 -18.49 -8.92 13.65
N ARG A 266 -17.54 -9.51 12.89
CA ARG A 266 -17.52 -10.96 12.63
C ARG A 266 -17.27 -11.78 13.88
N ASP A 267 -16.36 -11.32 14.74
CA ASP A 267 -16.08 -12.01 15.99
C ASP A 267 -17.27 -11.90 16.96
N VAL A 268 -17.92 -10.73 17.04
CA VAL A 268 -19.16 -10.56 17.81
C VAL A 268 -20.22 -11.58 17.40
N LEU A 269 -20.46 -11.75 16.09
CA LEU A 269 -21.39 -12.76 15.57
C LEU A 269 -20.97 -14.19 15.95
N ARG A 270 -19.70 -14.54 15.77
CA ARG A 270 -19.18 -15.88 16.14
C ARG A 270 -19.31 -16.16 17.62
N ARG A 271 -19.06 -15.18 18.49
CA ARG A 271 -19.25 -15.31 19.94
C ARG A 271 -20.72 -15.53 20.28
N ALA A 272 -21.63 -14.76 19.68
CA ALA A 272 -23.07 -14.95 19.88
C ALA A 272 -23.53 -16.35 19.44
N SER A 273 -23.12 -16.81 18.25
CA SER A 273 -23.42 -18.17 17.77
C SER A 273 -22.82 -19.25 18.66
N LYS A 274 -21.61 -19.03 19.19
CA LYS A 274 -20.96 -19.96 20.11
C LYS A 274 -21.71 -20.07 21.45
N ILE A 275 -22.18 -18.95 22.01
CA ILE A 275 -23.02 -18.95 23.22
C ILE A 275 -24.31 -19.74 22.98
N LEU A 276 -24.99 -19.50 21.86
CA LEU A 276 -26.20 -20.25 21.49
C LEU A 276 -25.95 -21.76 21.45
N LYS A 277 -24.82 -22.18 20.88
CA LYS A 277 -24.47 -23.58 20.76
C LYS A 277 -24.04 -24.21 22.09
N ASP A 278 -23.13 -23.56 22.81
CA ASP A 278 -22.51 -24.14 24.01
C ASP A 278 -23.47 -24.14 25.21
N GLU A 279 -24.28 -23.09 25.38
CA GLU A 279 -25.16 -22.94 26.54
C GLU A 279 -26.57 -23.51 26.29
N PHE A 280 -27.03 -23.52 25.03
CA PHE A 280 -28.42 -23.88 24.69
C PHE A 280 -28.54 -24.99 23.64
N ASP A 281 -27.44 -25.49 23.08
CA ASP A 281 -27.43 -26.46 21.96
C ASP A 281 -28.22 -25.99 20.72
N LEU A 282 -28.31 -24.67 20.52
CA LEU A 282 -29.02 -24.06 19.39
C LEU A 282 -28.08 -23.68 18.26
N GLU A 283 -28.55 -23.83 17.02
CA GLU A 283 -27.89 -23.34 15.81
C GLU A 283 -28.75 -22.26 15.15
N MET A 284 -28.14 -21.12 14.82
CA MET A 284 -28.83 -19.99 14.20
C MET A 284 -28.75 -20.10 12.68
N ASN A 285 -29.92 -20.18 12.04
CA ASN A 285 -30.07 -20.03 10.60
C ASN A 285 -30.68 -18.66 10.30
N ALA A 286 -30.07 -17.90 9.40
CA ALA A 286 -30.54 -16.57 9.02
C ALA A 286 -30.65 -16.46 7.49
N GLY A 287 -31.77 -15.93 7.01
CA GLY A 287 -31.97 -15.49 5.64
C GLY A 287 -32.14 -13.97 5.61
N PHE A 288 -31.50 -13.31 4.66
CA PHE A 288 -31.59 -11.86 4.48
C PHE A 288 -32.29 -11.58 3.15
N GLU A 289 -33.42 -10.89 3.21
CA GLU A 289 -34.11 -10.36 2.04
C GLU A 289 -33.70 -8.90 1.86
N ASN A 290 -32.97 -8.61 0.79
CA ASN A 290 -32.50 -7.26 0.48
C ASN A 290 -33.35 -6.65 -0.63
N GLU A 291 -34.08 -5.58 -0.30
CA GLU A 291 -34.78 -4.78 -1.29
C GLU A 291 -33.87 -3.66 -1.80
N PHE A 292 -33.95 -3.38 -3.10
CA PHE A 292 -33.24 -2.28 -3.74
C PHE A 292 -34.12 -1.61 -4.78
N ILE A 293 -33.80 -0.35 -5.10
CA ILE A 293 -34.53 0.44 -6.08
C ILE A 293 -33.69 0.56 -7.35
N LEU A 294 -34.24 0.14 -8.49
CA LEU A 294 -33.63 0.40 -9.80
C LEU A 294 -34.05 1.78 -10.30
N LEU A 295 -33.05 2.59 -10.68
CA LEU A 295 -33.25 3.91 -11.26
C LEU A 295 -32.69 3.93 -12.68
N LYS A 296 -33.27 4.78 -13.53
CA LYS A 296 -32.72 5.09 -14.86
C LYS A 296 -32.40 6.57 -14.94
N MET A 297 -31.30 6.87 -15.61
CA MET A 297 -30.89 8.25 -15.89
C MET A 297 -31.56 8.74 -17.16
N LEU A 298 -32.29 9.84 -17.06
CA LEU A 298 -32.79 10.60 -18.21
C LEU A 298 -31.82 11.73 -18.50
N LYS A 299 -31.36 11.80 -19.76
CA LYS A 299 -30.56 12.94 -20.25
C LYS A 299 -31.49 13.92 -20.95
N GLY A 300 -31.90 14.98 -20.25
CA GLY A 300 -32.60 16.14 -20.81
C GLY A 300 -31.62 17.31 -21.02
N GLU A 301 -32.10 18.42 -21.62
CA GLU A 301 -31.37 19.66 -21.96
C GLU A 301 -30.40 20.16 -20.85
N GLY A 302 -29.22 19.56 -20.74
CA GLY A 302 -28.17 19.91 -19.78
C GLY A 302 -28.39 19.46 -18.33
N LYS A 303 -29.40 18.63 -18.02
CA LYS A 303 -29.62 18.08 -16.67
C LYS A 303 -29.77 16.56 -16.69
N GLU A 304 -29.05 15.90 -15.80
CA GLU A 304 -29.20 14.47 -15.50
C GLU A 304 -30.22 14.32 -14.38
N GLU A 305 -31.30 13.58 -14.64
CA GLU A 305 -32.34 13.28 -13.67
C GLU A 305 -32.46 11.76 -13.49
N TRP A 306 -32.47 11.30 -12.24
CA TRP A 306 -32.67 9.91 -11.88
C TRP A 306 -34.13 9.68 -11.53
N VAL A 307 -34.81 8.81 -12.29
CA VAL A 307 -36.22 8.46 -12.08
C VAL A 307 -36.35 6.96 -11.82
N PRO A 308 -37.44 6.50 -11.16
CA PRO A 308 -37.73 5.07 -11.04
C PRO A 308 -37.66 4.37 -12.40
N PHE A 309 -37.10 3.15 -12.41
CA PHE A 309 -37.00 2.34 -13.62
C PHE A 309 -38.39 2.12 -14.25
N ASP A 310 -39.38 1.79 -13.41
CA ASP A 310 -40.79 1.68 -13.75
C ASP A 310 -41.69 2.28 -12.64
N SER A 311 -43.00 2.31 -12.89
CA SER A 311 -44.02 2.83 -11.97
C SER A 311 -45.22 1.88 -11.88
N SER A 312 -45.01 0.59 -12.14
CA SER A 312 -46.07 -0.41 -12.12
C SER A 312 -46.42 -0.81 -10.67
N PRO A 313 -47.61 -1.39 -10.44
CA PRO A 313 -47.97 -1.91 -9.13
C PRO A 313 -47.07 -3.08 -8.68
N TYR A 314 -47.05 -3.33 -7.37
CA TYR A 314 -46.35 -4.46 -6.75
C TYR A 314 -46.67 -5.79 -7.45
N CYS A 315 -45.63 -6.61 -7.67
CA CYS A 315 -45.71 -7.90 -8.37
C CYS A 315 -46.24 -7.86 -9.82
N SER A 316 -46.11 -6.73 -10.54
CA SER A 316 -46.45 -6.68 -11.97
C SER A 316 -45.48 -7.49 -12.83
N THR A 317 -46.01 -8.44 -13.62
CA THR A 317 -45.21 -9.23 -14.57
C THR A 317 -44.47 -8.34 -15.57
N SER A 318 -45.09 -7.24 -16.02
CA SER A 318 -44.46 -6.34 -17.00
C SER A 318 -43.22 -5.62 -16.47
N ALA A 319 -43.15 -5.33 -15.17
CA ALA A 319 -41.94 -4.76 -14.55
C ALA A 319 -40.84 -5.81 -14.42
N PHE A 320 -41.22 -7.06 -14.10
CA PHE A 320 -40.28 -8.17 -14.01
C PHE A 320 -39.65 -8.46 -15.38
N ASP A 321 -40.47 -8.52 -16.44
CA ASP A 321 -40.00 -8.70 -17.82
C ASP A 321 -39.07 -7.56 -18.26
N ALA A 322 -39.39 -6.32 -17.88
CA ALA A 322 -38.57 -5.15 -18.21
C ALA A 322 -37.21 -5.15 -17.48
N ALA A 323 -37.18 -5.55 -16.21
CA ALA A 323 -35.96 -5.62 -15.40
C ALA A 323 -35.18 -6.94 -15.57
N SER A 324 -35.76 -7.93 -16.27
CA SER A 324 -35.24 -9.29 -16.38
C SER A 324 -33.75 -9.39 -16.72
N PRO A 325 -33.17 -8.62 -17.67
CA PRO A 325 -31.74 -8.70 -17.97
C PRO A 325 -30.86 -8.39 -16.75
N VAL A 326 -31.21 -7.36 -15.97
CA VAL A 326 -30.47 -6.99 -14.75
C VAL A 326 -30.67 -8.04 -13.66
N LEU A 327 -31.89 -8.55 -13.51
CA LEU A 327 -32.18 -9.60 -12.54
C LEU A 327 -31.39 -10.89 -12.84
N HIS A 328 -31.24 -11.26 -14.12
CA HIS A 328 -30.41 -12.39 -14.51
C HIS A 328 -28.92 -12.15 -14.24
N GLU A 329 -28.40 -10.94 -14.50
CA GLU A 329 -27.02 -10.61 -14.12
C GLU A 329 -26.79 -10.72 -12.60
N VAL A 330 -27.75 -10.33 -11.78
CA VAL A 330 -27.68 -10.49 -10.32
C VAL A 330 -27.66 -11.97 -9.93
N VAL A 331 -28.57 -12.78 -10.47
CA VAL A 331 -28.67 -14.21 -10.17
C VAL A 331 -27.43 -14.99 -10.63
N ASP A 332 -26.90 -14.69 -11.81
CA ASP A 332 -25.70 -15.34 -12.36
C ASP A 332 -24.46 -15.06 -11.49
N VAL A 333 -24.39 -13.88 -10.88
CA VAL A 333 -23.32 -13.50 -9.97
C VAL A 333 -23.45 -14.19 -8.60
N GLU A 334 -24.68 -14.39 -8.10
CA GLU A 334 -24.93 -15.01 -6.80
C GLU A 334 -24.77 -16.54 -6.78
N THR A 335 -24.89 -17.18 -7.96
CA THR A 335 -24.88 -18.65 -8.08
C THR A 335 -23.52 -19.26 -8.48
N GLY A 336 -22.52 -18.43 -8.84
CA GLY A 336 -21.18 -18.86 -9.29
C GLY A 336 -20.09 -18.80 -8.21
#